data_AF-A0A3R9ZGZ4-F1
#
_entry.id   AF-A0A3R9ZGZ4-F1
#
_cell.length_a   1.000
_cell.length_b   1.000
_cell.length_c   1.000
_cell.angle_alpha   90.00
_cell.angle_beta   90.00
_cell.angle_gamma   90.00
#
_symmetry.space_group_name_H-M   'P 1'
#
loop_
_entity.id
_entity.type
_entity.pdbx_description
1 polymer ?
#
loop_
_entity_poly.entity_id
_entity_poly.type
_entity_poly.pdbx_seq_one_letter_code
_entity_poly.pdbx_strand_id
1 'polypeptide(L)'
;MKYLLWLLKAAIFFTLFAFALNNQHDATVYFFFGTYWRAPLVLVVLAAFAGGLVVGALGMLPGWWKHRSAAAQLPAAPASPVTAAPAPAAPATDLPAVRQHGL
;
A
#
# COMPACT_ATOMS: atom_id res chain seq x y z
N MET A 1 -13.06 -2.22 20.88
CA MET A 1 -12.81 -1.52 19.60
C MET A 1 -14.05 -0.86 18.98
N LYS A 2 -15.22 -1.51 18.98
CA LYS A 2 -16.45 -1.00 18.33
C LYS A 2 -16.98 0.31 18.94
N TYR A 3 -16.88 0.47 20.26
CA TYR A 3 -17.23 1.72 20.95
C TYR A 3 -16.27 2.88 20.62
N LEU A 4 -14.98 2.61 20.45
CA LEU A 4 -13.99 3.62 20.09
C LEU A 4 -14.25 4.16 18.67
N LEU A 5 -14.53 3.27 17.71
CA LEU A 5 -14.94 3.68 16.36
C LEU A 5 -16.26 4.46 16.37
N TRP A 6 -17.20 4.11 17.25
CA TRP A 6 -18.45 4.85 17.39
C TRP A 6 -18.23 6.25 17.98
N LEU A 7 -17.41 6.36 19.03
CA LEU A 7 -17.03 7.64 19.63
C LEU A 7 -16.25 8.51 18.65
N LEU A 8 -15.35 7.93 17.85
CA LEU A 8 -14.63 8.64 16.80
C LEU A 8 -15.60 9.20 15.74
N LYS A 9 -16.58 8.40 15.29
CA LYS A 9 -17.62 8.87 14.36
C LYS A 9 -18.43 10.02 14.98
N ALA A 10 -18.80 9.91 16.25
CA ALA A 10 -19.49 10.97 16.98
C ALA A 10 -18.63 12.22 17.13
N ALA A 11 -17.33 12.08 17.44
CA ALA A 11 -16.40 13.20 17.55
C ALA A 11 -16.19 13.91 16.21
N ILE A 12 -16.05 13.16 15.11
CA ILE A 12 -15.97 13.72 13.76
C ILE A 12 -17.27 14.47 13.43
N PHE A 13 -18.43 13.86 13.69
CA PHE A 13 -19.72 14.50 13.46
C PHE A 13 -19.87 15.79 14.26
N PHE A 14 -19.60 15.73 15.56
CA PHE A 14 -19.67 16.88 16.45
C PHE A 14 -18.73 18.00 16.01
N THR A 15 -17.51 17.67 15.62
CA THR A 15 -16.53 18.65 15.11
C THR A 15 -17.02 19.29 13.82
N LEU A 16 -17.49 18.50 12.85
CA LEU A 16 -18.04 19.03 11.59
C LEU A 16 -19.30 19.88 11.82
N PHE A 17 -20.17 19.46 12.74
CA PHE A 17 -21.39 20.18 13.08
C PHE A 17 -21.10 21.49 13.81
N ALA A 18 -20.23 21.47 14.83
CA ALA A 18 -19.80 22.67 15.53
C ALA A 18 -19.06 23.62 14.58
N PHE A 19 -18.23 23.09 13.68
CA PHE A 19 -17.62 23.87 12.61
C PHE A 19 -18.67 24.51 11.71
N ALA A 20 -19.70 23.78 11.30
CA ALA A 20 -20.79 24.32 10.51
C ALA A 20 -21.56 25.43 11.24
N LEU A 21 -21.86 25.25 12.53
CA LEU A 21 -22.51 26.27 13.36
C LEU A 21 -21.64 27.52 13.55
N ASN A 22 -20.33 27.36 13.77
CA ASN A 22 -19.42 28.49 13.94
C ASN A 22 -19.12 29.22 12.61
N ASN A 23 -19.34 28.57 11.47
CA ASN A 23 -19.04 29.08 10.13
C ASN A 23 -20.30 29.23 9.28
N GLN A 24 -21.39 29.72 9.87
CA GLN A 24 -22.65 30.04 9.16
C GLN A 24 -22.58 31.32 8.32
N HIS A 25 -21.44 32.01 8.32
CA HIS A 25 -21.26 33.23 7.53
C HIS A 25 -21.28 32.93 6.02
N ASP A 26 -21.90 33.82 5.26
CA ASP A 26 -21.86 33.76 3.80
C ASP A 26 -20.48 34.18 3.29
N ALA A 27 -19.85 33.30 2.52
CA ALA A 27 -18.62 33.59 1.79
C ALA A 27 -18.96 34.01 0.35
N THR A 28 -18.26 35.02 -0.16
CA THR A 28 -18.39 35.47 -1.55
C THR A 28 -17.18 34.99 -2.35
N VAL A 29 -17.40 34.11 -3.31
CA VAL A 29 -16.39 33.68 -4.27
C VAL A 29 -16.51 34.55 -5.51
N TYR A 30 -15.47 35.33 -5.79
CA TYR A 30 -15.40 36.18 -6.97
C TYR A 30 -14.82 35.38 -8.14
N PHE A 31 -15.61 35.24 -9.19
CA PHE A 31 -15.20 34.67 -10.45
C PHE A 31 -14.85 35.79 -11.45
N PHE A 32 -14.48 35.39 -12.66
CA PHE A 32 -14.20 36.30 -13.76
C PHE A 32 -15.46 37.06 -14.20
N PHE A 33 -15.30 38.21 -14.88
CA PHE A 33 -16.37 39.04 -15.44
C PHE A 33 -17.33 39.68 -14.41
N GLY A 34 -16.90 39.88 -13.17
CA GLY A 34 -17.72 40.49 -12.11
C GLY A 34 -18.78 39.55 -11.52
N THR A 35 -18.79 38.29 -11.97
CA THR A 35 -19.66 37.26 -11.40
C THR A 35 -19.17 36.90 -10.01
N TYR A 36 -20.05 36.97 -9.02
CA TYR A 36 -19.76 36.52 -7.67
C TYR A 36 -20.82 35.52 -7.23
N TRP A 37 -20.40 34.51 -6.50
CA TRP A 37 -21.31 33.54 -5.92
C TRP A 37 -21.23 33.61 -4.41
N ARG A 38 -22.38 33.69 -3.75
CA ARG A 38 -22.49 33.62 -2.30
C ARG A 38 -22.98 32.26 -1.88
N ALA A 39 -22.25 31.64 -0.97
CA ALA A 39 -22.61 30.38 -0.35
C ALA A 39 -22.08 30.36 1.10
N PRO A 40 -22.71 29.59 2.00
CA PRO A 40 -22.20 29.40 3.36
C PRO A 40 -20.75 28.93 3.36
N LEU A 41 -19.89 29.58 4.16
CA LEU A 41 -18.45 29.32 4.23
C LEU A 41 -18.15 27.83 4.43
N VAL A 42 -18.89 27.18 5.32
CA VAL A 42 -18.75 25.75 5.60
C VAL A 42 -18.84 24.88 4.34
N LEU A 43 -19.77 25.18 3.43
CA LEU A 43 -19.93 24.41 2.18
C LEU A 43 -18.77 24.64 1.23
N VAL A 44 -18.27 25.88 1.15
CA VAL A 44 -17.12 26.23 0.31
C VAL A 44 -15.87 25.46 0.75
N VAL A 45 -15.57 25.47 2.05
CA VAL A 45 -14.42 24.75 2.61
C VAL A 45 -14.56 23.24 2.43
N LEU A 46 -15.74 22.69 2.70
CA LEU A 46 -15.99 21.26 2.55
C LEU A 46 -15.83 20.80 1.10
N ALA A 47 -16.35 21.56 0.14
CA ALA A 47 -16.23 21.26 -1.29
C ALA A 47 -14.78 21.33 -1.76
N ALA A 48 -14.03 22.37 -1.37
CA ALA A 48 -12.62 22.51 -1.70
C ALA A 48 -11.77 21.36 -1.13
N PHE A 49 -12.02 20.99 0.13
CA PHE A 49 -11.33 19.88 0.77
C PHE A 49 -11.64 18.54 0.10
N ALA A 50 -12.92 18.24 -0.16
CA ALA A 50 -13.32 17.02 -0.84
C ALA A 50 -12.72 16.92 -2.25
N GLY A 51 -12.73 18.03 -3.00
CA GLY A 51 -12.07 18.13 -4.30
C GLY A 51 -10.56 17.87 -4.21
N GLY A 52 -9.88 18.48 -3.22
CA GLY A 52 -8.47 18.24 -2.96
C GLY A 52 -8.16 16.78 -2.61
N LEU A 53 -9.03 16.11 -1.85
CA LEU A 53 -8.88 14.69 -1.52
C LEU A 53 -8.98 13.80 -2.76
N VAL A 54 -9.95 14.07 -3.64
CA VAL A 54 -10.13 13.35 -4.90
C VAL A 54 -8.91 13.54 -5.80
N VAL A 55 -8.46 14.78 -5.97
CA VAL A 55 -7.27 15.09 -6.76
C VAL A 55 -6.02 14.43 -6.17
N GLY A 56 -5.85 14.48 -4.84
CA GLY A 56 -4.75 13.83 -4.14
C GLY A 56 -4.75 12.31 -4.34
N ALA A 57 -5.92 11.67 -4.18
CA ALA A 57 -6.08 10.24 -4.40
C ALA A 57 -5.78 9.83 -5.85
N LEU A 58 -6.27 10.60 -6.83
CA LEU A 58 -5.97 10.40 -8.25
C LEU A 58 -4.48 10.60 -8.56
N GLY A 59 -3.83 11.58 -7.94
CA GLY A 59 -2.38 11.81 -8.07
C GLY A 59 -1.52 10.69 -7.48
N MET A 60 -2.00 10.01 -6.43
CA MET A 60 -1.31 8.87 -5.81
C MET A 60 -1.52 7.54 -6.57
N LEU A 61 -2.60 7.42 -7.36
CA LEU A 61 -2.96 6.22 -8.12
C LEU A 61 -1.90 5.72 -9.13
N PRO A 62 -1.30 6.57 -9.99
CA PRO A 62 -0.37 6.10 -11.02
C PRO A 62 0.93 5.52 -10.44
N GLY A 63 1.43 6.07 -9.32
CA GLY A 63 2.60 5.53 -8.62
C GLY A 63 2.32 4.17 -7.97
N TRP A 64 1.17 4.05 -7.29
CA TRP A 64 0.78 2.80 -6.61
C TRP A 64 0.56 1.64 -7.59
N TRP A 65 0.09 1.94 -8.80
CA TRP A 65 -0.06 0.94 -9.87
C TRP A 65 1.29 0.43 -10.41
N LYS A 66 2.31 1.28 -10.48
CA LYS A 66 3.64 0.86 -10.93
C LYS A 66 4.36 0.03 -9.86
N HIS A 67 4.23 0.40 -8.59
CA HIS A 67 4.81 -0.33 -7.46
C HIS A 67 4.14 -1.69 -7.22
N ARG A 68 2.80 -1.81 -7.36
CA ARG A 68 2.12 -3.12 -7.23
C ARG A 68 2.50 -4.09 -8.37
N SER A 69 2.70 -3.58 -9.59
CA SER A 69 3.13 -4.41 -10.73
C SER A 69 4.58 -4.89 -10.58
N ALA A 70 5.46 -4.07 -10.00
CA ALA A 70 6.83 -4.49 -9.69
C ALA A 70 6.88 -5.54 -8.56
N ALA A 71 6.01 -5.42 -7.54
CA ALA A 71 5.89 -6.42 -6.48
C ALA A 71 5.34 -7.78 -6.99
N ALA A 72 4.51 -7.76 -8.04
CA ALA A 72 4.01 -8.96 -8.70
C ALA A 72 5.00 -9.59 -9.68
N GLN A 73 6.06 -8.87 -10.07
CA GLN A 73 7.12 -9.35 -10.95
C GLN A 73 8.41 -9.69 -10.20
N LEU A 74 8.42 -9.79 -8.86
CA LEU A 74 9.55 -10.41 -8.18
C LEU A 74 9.67 -11.85 -8.71
N PRO A 75 10.74 -12.19 -9.45
CA PRO A 75 10.95 -13.56 -9.90
C PRO A 75 11.04 -14.43 -8.65
N ALA A 76 10.32 -15.55 -8.62
CA ALA A 76 10.56 -16.59 -7.63
C ALA A 76 12.06 -16.87 -7.63
N ALA A 77 12.71 -16.70 -6.48
CA ALA A 77 14.11 -17.04 -6.32
C ALA A 77 14.29 -18.47 -6.86
N PRO A 78 15.25 -18.73 -7.77
CA PRO A 78 15.43 -20.06 -8.30
C PRO A 78 15.71 -20.98 -7.12
N ALA A 79 14.85 -21.99 -6.95
CA ALA A 79 15.10 -23.07 -6.00
C ALA A 79 16.45 -23.68 -6.39
N SER A 80 17.46 -23.50 -5.53
CA SER A 80 18.72 -24.21 -5.65
C SER A 80 18.41 -25.69 -5.79
N PRO A 81 18.81 -26.37 -6.88
CA PRO A 81 18.69 -27.81 -6.93
C PRO A 81 19.61 -28.36 -5.83
N VAL A 82 18.99 -28.86 -4.76
CA VAL A 82 19.72 -29.72 -3.82
C VAL A 82 20.07 -30.96 -4.63
N THR A 83 21.33 -31.04 -5.03
CA THR A 83 21.96 -32.22 -5.62
C THR A 83 21.47 -33.46 -4.86
N ALA A 84 20.69 -34.29 -5.54
CA ALA A 84 20.41 -35.64 -5.08
C ALA A 84 21.76 -36.37 -5.02
N ALA A 85 22.29 -36.51 -3.81
CA ALA A 85 23.44 -37.35 -3.52
C ALA A 85 23.10 -38.80 -3.93
N PRO A 86 23.89 -39.48 -4.76
CA PRO A 86 23.69 -40.90 -5.01
C PRO A 86 24.05 -41.66 -3.74
N ALA A 87 23.09 -42.39 -3.19
CA ALA A 87 23.34 -43.38 -2.15
C ALA A 87 24.32 -44.45 -2.70
N PRO A 88 25.40 -44.81 -1.98
CA PRO A 88 26.32 -45.83 -2.44
C PRO A 88 25.67 -47.22 -2.32
N ALA A 89 25.34 -47.83 -3.45
CA ALA A 89 25.13 -49.26 -3.54
C ALA A 89 26.51 -49.95 -3.51
N ALA A 90 26.82 -50.62 -2.40
CA ALA A 90 27.70 -51.79 -2.44
C ALA A 90 26.88 -53.01 -2.89
N PRO A 91 27.45 -54.17 -3.29
CA PRO A 91 28.86 -54.56 -3.35
C PRO A 91 29.26 -55.25 -4.68
N ALA A 92 30.56 -55.28 -5.03
CA ALA A 92 31.08 -56.34 -5.90
C ALA A 92 32.58 -56.54 -5.60
N THR A 93 32.83 -57.66 -4.94
CA THR A 93 34.11 -58.30 -4.70
C THR A 93 34.88 -58.48 -6.00
N ASP A 94 36.10 -57.96 -6.08
CA ASP A 94 37.16 -58.58 -6.88
C ASP A 94 38.52 -58.24 -6.25
N LEU A 95 38.98 -59.15 -5.40
CA LEU A 95 40.40 -59.33 -5.12
C LEU A 95 40.94 -60.15 -6.29
N PRO A 96 42.01 -59.69 -6.96
CA PRO A 96 43.29 -60.32 -6.65
C PRO A 96 44.52 -59.41 -6.82
N ALA A 97 45.63 -59.99 -6.39
CA ALA A 97 47.03 -59.69 -6.71
C ALA A 97 47.69 -58.55 -5.90
N VAL A 98 48.36 -58.87 -4.78
CA VAL A 98 49.71 -59.46 -4.68
C VAL A 98 50.83 -58.43 -4.88
N ARG A 99 51.62 -58.28 -3.79
CA ARG A 99 53.03 -57.82 -3.71
C ARG A 99 53.25 -56.35 -4.05
N GLN A 100 54.18 -55.61 -3.47
CA GLN A 100 55.23 -55.78 -2.47
C GLN A 100 55.74 -54.34 -2.29
N HIS A 101 56.14 -53.93 -1.09
CA HIS A 101 57.42 -53.24 -0.85
C HIS A 101 57.58 -53.07 0.65
N GLY A 102 58.38 -53.97 1.21
CA GLY A 102 59.07 -53.75 2.47
C GLY A 102 60.51 -53.35 2.17
N LEU A 103 61.05 -52.57 3.11
CA LEU A 103 62.35 -51.91 3.19
C LEU A 103 62.38 -50.50 2.58
#